data_AF-X1R0Z7-F1
#
_entry.id   AF-X1R0Z7-F1
#
_cell.length_a   1.000
_cell.length_b   1.000
_cell.length_c   1.000
_cell.angle_alpha   90.00
_cell.angle_beta   90.00
_cell.angle_gamma   90.00
#
_symmetry.space_group_name_H-M   'P 1'
#
loop_
_entity.id
_entity.type
_entity.pdbx_description
1 polymer ?
#
loop_
_entity_poly.entity_id
_entity_poly.type
_entity_poly.pdbx_seq_one_letter_code
_entity_poly.pdbx_strand_id
1 'polypeptide(L)'
;SQAVSLCDVLKFQLAEGISFECSEVSLEQSNLVTRAAMLLKKTTKCDKGVRIRLRKNIPWGVGLGGGSSDAAATLLTLNKLWGLKLSVSELARLAFRLGSNISFFIYGGTALVEGKGEKVTPLPSL
;
A
#
# COMPACT_ATOMS: atom_id res chain seq x y z
N SER A 1 -24.17 -13.81 12.99
CA SER A 1 -23.07 -12.90 13.37
C SER A 1 -22.28 -12.53 12.12
N GLN A 2 -22.67 -11.44 11.45
CA GLN A 2 -21.97 -10.94 10.26
C GLN A 2 -20.63 -10.34 10.70
N ALA A 3 -19.53 -10.95 10.27
CA ALA A 3 -18.22 -10.31 10.35
C ALA A 3 -18.18 -9.23 9.27
N VAL A 4 -18.45 -7.99 9.66
CA VAL A 4 -18.20 -6.83 8.80
C VAL A 4 -16.69 -6.71 8.69
N SER A 5 -16.14 -7.03 7.52
CA SER A 5 -14.70 -6.94 7.27
C SER A 5 -14.29 -5.47 7.30
N LEU A 6 -13.73 -5.03 8.43
CA LEU A 6 -13.19 -3.69 8.64
C LEU A 6 -11.85 -3.58 7.86
N CYS A 7 -11.93 -3.43 6.55
CA CYS A 7 -10.76 -3.34 5.67
C CYS A 7 -10.76 -2.01 4.94
N ASP A 8 -9.57 -1.43 4.79
CA ASP A 8 -9.33 -0.30 3.91
C ASP A 8 -9.28 -0.78 2.46
N VAL A 9 -9.78 0.04 1.53
CA VAL A 9 -9.80 -0.30 0.10
C VAL A 9 -9.01 0.74 -0.68
N LEU A 10 -7.92 0.30 -1.31
CA LEU A 10 -7.16 1.06 -2.29
C LEU A 10 -7.62 0.71 -3.70
N LYS A 11 -7.96 1.74 -4.49
CA LYS A 11 -8.24 1.59 -5.93
C LYS A 11 -7.22 2.38 -6.73
N PHE A 12 -6.74 1.77 -7.81
CA PHE A 12 -5.75 2.36 -8.70
C PHE A 12 -6.31 2.40 -10.12
N GLN A 13 -6.17 3.56 -10.77
CA GLN A 13 -6.57 3.75 -12.16
C GLN A 13 -5.47 4.52 -12.90
N LEU A 14 -5.14 4.11 -14.12
CA LEU A 14 -4.18 4.85 -14.95
C LEU A 14 -4.66 6.28 -15.17
N ALA A 15 -3.71 7.22 -15.17
CA ALA A 15 -3.95 8.64 -15.37
C ALA A 15 -2.70 9.29 -15.99
N GLU A 16 -2.78 10.57 -16.33
CA GLU A 16 -1.63 11.35 -16.83
C GLU A 16 -0.69 11.76 -15.68
N GLY A 17 -1.25 12.13 -14.52
CA GLY A 17 -0.52 12.54 -13.32
C GLY A 17 -0.67 11.58 -12.14
N ILE A 18 0.03 11.84 -11.05
CA ILE A 18 -0.21 11.16 -9.77
C ILE A 18 -1.24 11.99 -8.99
N SER A 19 -2.36 11.38 -8.62
CA SER A 19 -3.39 11.99 -7.77
C SER A 19 -3.82 11.01 -6.69
N PHE A 20 -4.17 11.53 -5.52
CA PHE A 20 -4.62 10.75 -4.38
C PHE A 20 -5.87 11.39 -3.78
N GLU A 21 -6.90 10.59 -3.57
CA GLU A 21 -8.16 10.99 -2.94
C GLU A 21 -8.40 10.06 -1.75
N CYS A 22 -8.73 10.62 -0.59
CA CYS A 22 -9.09 9.84 0.59
C CYS A 22 -10.50 10.25 1.05
N SER A 23 -11.29 9.30 1.52
CA SER A 23 -12.57 9.62 2.16
C SER A 23 -12.40 10.41 3.46
N GLU A 24 -11.22 10.36 4.09
CA GLU A 24 -10.85 11.19 5.23
C GLU A 24 -9.80 12.24 4.82
N VAL A 25 -10.21 13.51 4.85
CA VAL A 25 -9.43 14.69 4.43
C VAL A 25 -8.13 14.85 5.24
N SER A 26 -8.12 14.40 6.51
CA SER A 26 -6.96 14.44 7.40
C SER A 26 -5.76 13.64 6.87
N LEU A 27 -5.96 12.73 5.91
CA LEU A 27 -4.93 11.87 5.34
C LEU A 27 -4.40 12.32 3.98
N GLU A 28 -4.92 13.41 3.44
CA GLU A 28 -4.54 13.86 2.09
C GLU A 28 -3.13 14.44 2.03
N GLN A 29 -2.62 15.00 3.13
CA GLN A 29 -1.41 15.84 3.09
C GLN A 29 -0.09 15.10 3.34
N SER A 30 -0.10 13.87 3.86
CA SER A 30 1.13 13.13 4.13
C SER A 30 0.95 11.61 4.05
N ASN A 31 0.41 11.13 2.93
CA ASN A 31 0.23 9.69 2.74
C ASN A 31 1.50 9.03 2.18
N LEU A 32 1.99 8.00 2.86
CA LEU A 32 3.06 7.13 2.38
C LEU A 32 2.72 6.51 1.01
N VAL A 33 1.44 6.40 0.65
CA VAL A 33 0.95 5.99 -0.67
C VAL A 33 1.43 6.90 -1.81
N THR A 34 1.25 8.23 -1.70
CA THR A 34 1.70 9.15 -2.75
C THR A 34 3.22 9.18 -2.84
N ARG A 35 3.89 9.10 -1.69
CA ARG A 35 5.36 8.99 -1.62
C ARG A 35 5.86 7.72 -2.29
N ALA A 36 5.18 6.59 -2.10
CA ALA A 36 5.50 5.34 -2.78
C ALA A 36 5.34 5.43 -4.30
N ALA A 37 4.22 5.98 -4.77
CA ALA A 37 3.96 6.19 -6.19
C ALA A 37 5.01 7.11 -6.84
N MET A 38 5.33 8.24 -6.19
CA MET A 38 6.34 9.18 -6.68
C MET A 38 7.74 8.57 -6.68
N LEU A 39 8.11 7.85 -5.62
CA LEU A 39 9.41 7.18 -5.52
C LEU A 39 9.59 6.16 -6.65
N LEU A 40 8.58 5.33 -6.89
CA LEU A 40 8.61 4.32 -7.93
C LEU A 40 8.69 4.97 -9.33
N LYS A 41 7.85 5.98 -9.60
CA LYS A 41 7.85 6.72 -10.86
C LYS A 41 9.22 7.36 -11.14
N LYS A 42 9.78 8.05 -10.15
CA LYS A 42 11.10 8.70 -10.26
C LYS A 42 12.22 7.70 -10.48
N THR A 43 12.19 6.57 -9.77
CA THR A 43 13.27 5.57 -9.86
C THR A 43 13.25 4.80 -11.18
N THR A 44 12.06 4.50 -11.70
CA THR A 44 11.90 3.76 -12.97
C THR A 44 11.82 4.67 -14.19
N LYS A 45 11.81 6.00 -14.01
CA LYS A 45 11.54 7.00 -15.05
C LYS A 45 10.24 6.72 -15.82
N CYS A 46 9.24 6.16 -15.14
CA CYS A 46 7.95 5.86 -15.75
C CYS A 46 7.19 7.16 -16.08
N ASP A 47 6.68 7.26 -17.30
CA ASP A 47 5.88 8.38 -17.78
C ASP A 47 4.41 8.28 -17.36
N LYS A 48 3.89 7.07 -17.14
CA LYS A 48 2.51 6.80 -16.69
C LYS A 48 2.19 7.45 -15.34
N GLY A 49 0.99 7.99 -15.21
CA GLY A 49 0.41 8.45 -13.95
C GLY A 49 -0.52 7.41 -13.31
N VAL A 50 -1.08 7.78 -12.16
CA VAL A 50 -2.08 6.98 -11.45
C VAL A 50 -2.98 7.87 -10.60
N ARG A 51 -4.29 7.59 -10.63
CA ARG A 51 -5.25 8.05 -9.63
C ARG A 51 -5.41 6.96 -8.58
N ILE A 52 -5.16 7.31 -7.33
CA ILE A 52 -5.25 6.42 -6.18
C ILE A 52 -6.40 6.89 -5.30
N ARG A 53 -7.31 5.98 -4.95
CA ARG A 53 -8.43 6.27 -4.04
C ARG A 53 -8.34 5.36 -2.83
N LEU A 54 -8.27 5.94 -1.64
CA LEU A 54 -8.34 5.23 -0.37
C LEU A 54 -9.72 5.43 0.25
N ARG A 55 -10.43 4.32 0.48
CA ARG A 55 -11.64 4.31 1.30
C ARG A 55 -11.30 3.68 2.65
N LYS A 56 -11.34 4.51 3.70
CA LYS A 56 -11.27 4.08 5.09
C LYS A 56 -12.65 3.65 5.55
N ASN A 57 -12.78 2.42 6.03
CA ASN A 57 -14.01 1.94 6.68
C ASN A 57 -13.91 2.01 8.21
N ILE A 58 -12.74 2.37 8.75
CA ILE A 58 -12.47 2.52 10.19
C ILE A 58 -12.10 3.98 10.47
N PRO A 59 -12.73 4.63 11.47
CA PRO A 59 -12.34 5.98 11.89
C PRO A 59 -10.86 6.06 12.24
N TRP A 60 -10.21 7.14 11.79
CA TRP A 60 -8.81 7.42 12.12
C TRP A 60 -8.55 7.38 13.63
N GLY A 61 -7.51 6.64 14.05
CA GLY A 61 -7.10 6.49 15.45
C GLY A 61 -7.49 5.18 16.13
N VAL A 62 -8.29 4.32 15.48
CA VAL A 62 -8.63 2.98 15.96
C VAL A 62 -8.14 1.95 14.92
N GLY A 63 -7.06 1.23 15.22
CA GLY A 63 -6.49 0.24 14.29
C GLY A 63 -5.12 0.64 13.73
N LEU A 64 -4.09 0.22 14.44
CA LEU A 64 -2.68 0.35 14.09
C LEU A 64 -2.36 -0.46 12.82
N GLY A 65 -2.01 0.18 11.69
CA GLY A 65 -1.39 -0.54 10.56
C GLY A 65 -1.52 0.04 9.13
N GLY A 66 -2.40 1.01 8.88
CA GLY A 66 -2.80 1.36 7.50
C GLY A 66 -1.67 1.88 6.58
N GLY A 67 -0.98 2.97 6.94
CA GLY A 67 -0.14 3.71 5.99
C GLY A 67 1.08 2.95 5.43
N SER A 68 1.73 2.09 6.23
CA SER A 68 2.88 1.30 5.76
C SER A 68 2.46 0.14 4.87
N SER A 69 1.36 -0.54 5.22
CA SER A 69 0.78 -1.60 4.38
C SER A 69 0.26 -1.03 3.06
N ASP A 70 -0.43 0.12 3.13
CA ASP A 70 -0.94 0.84 1.96
C ASP A 70 0.20 1.25 1.00
N ALA A 71 1.33 1.72 1.55
CA ALA A 71 2.50 2.07 0.76
C ALA A 71 3.15 0.85 0.08
N ALA A 72 3.26 -0.28 0.79
CA ALA A 72 3.76 -1.53 0.22
C ALA A 72 2.83 -2.06 -0.89
N ALA A 73 1.52 -2.08 -0.63
CA ALA A 73 0.49 -2.44 -1.61
C ALA A 73 0.54 -1.53 -2.84
N THR A 74 0.82 -0.24 -2.66
CA THR A 74 1.02 0.72 -3.75
C THR A 74 2.23 0.36 -4.61
N LEU A 75 3.39 0.08 -4.02
CA LEU A 75 4.58 -0.33 -4.78
C LEU A 75 4.34 -1.60 -5.59
N LEU A 76 3.72 -2.62 -4.98
CA LEU A 76 3.39 -3.89 -5.64
C LEU A 76 2.39 -3.71 -6.78
N THR A 77 1.33 -2.93 -6.56
CA THR A 77 0.26 -2.70 -7.54
C THR A 77 0.76 -1.89 -8.71
N LEU A 78 1.52 -0.81 -8.47
CA LEU A 78 2.06 0.02 -9.53
C LEU A 78 3.16 -0.67 -10.33
N ASN A 79 3.97 -1.54 -9.71
CA ASN A 79 4.91 -2.39 -10.46
C ASN A 79 4.19 -3.20 -11.54
N LYS A 80 3.03 -3.78 -11.21
CA LYS A 80 2.17 -4.53 -12.14
C LYS A 80 1.47 -3.59 -13.13
N LEU A 81 0.78 -2.56 -12.63
CA LEU A 81 -0.04 -1.65 -13.44
C LEU A 81 0.78 -0.86 -14.48
N TRP A 82 1.99 -0.45 -14.12
CA TRP A 82 2.90 0.25 -15.03
C TRP A 82 3.74 -0.70 -15.87
N GLY A 83 3.79 -1.99 -15.54
CA GLY A 83 4.53 -3.01 -16.28
C GLY A 83 6.05 -2.93 -16.09
N LEU A 84 6.50 -2.55 -14.89
CA LEU A 84 7.91 -2.25 -14.59
C LEU A 84 8.77 -3.50 -14.40
N LYS A 85 8.14 -4.65 -14.12
CA LYS A 85 8.80 -5.97 -13.96
C LYS A 85 9.91 -5.98 -12.89
N LEU A 86 9.83 -5.13 -11.88
CA LEU A 86 10.77 -5.16 -10.75
C LEU A 86 10.54 -6.42 -9.92
N SER A 87 11.64 -7.00 -9.46
CA SER A 87 11.66 -8.11 -8.49
C SER A 87 11.20 -7.67 -7.10
N VAL A 88 10.83 -8.64 -6.27
CA VAL A 88 10.46 -8.40 -4.86
C VAL A 88 11.60 -7.71 -4.11
N SER A 89 12.85 -8.13 -4.33
CA SER A 89 14.03 -7.53 -3.69
C SER A 89 14.25 -6.08 -4.08
N GLU A 90 14.03 -5.73 -5.36
CA GLU A 90 14.09 -4.33 -5.82
C GLU A 90 12.99 -3.48 -5.21
N LEU A 91 11.75 -4.00 -5.16
CA LEU A 91 10.63 -3.32 -4.51
C LEU A 91 10.88 -3.13 -3.02
N ALA A 92 11.45 -4.12 -2.35
CA ALA A 92 11.78 -4.02 -0.92
C ALA A 92 12.89 -2.99 -0.66
N ARG A 93 13.89 -2.91 -1.53
CA ARG A 93 14.92 -1.87 -1.46
C ARG A 93 14.33 -0.47 -1.63
N LEU A 94 13.33 -0.31 -2.50
CA LEU A 94 12.60 0.95 -2.64
C LEU A 94 11.73 1.24 -1.40
N ALA A 95 11.01 0.24 -0.91
CA ALA A 95 10.20 0.35 0.29
C ALA A 95 11.02 0.76 1.53
N PHE A 96 12.25 0.23 1.67
CA PHE A 96 13.16 0.59 2.74
C PHE A 96 13.49 2.09 2.77
N ARG A 97 13.51 2.78 1.61
CA ARG A 97 13.72 4.24 1.53
C ARG A 97 12.54 5.04 2.10
N LEU A 98 11.37 4.42 2.21
CA LEU A 98 10.17 5.01 2.80
C LEU A 98 10.03 4.62 4.29
N GLY A 99 10.54 3.44 4.66
CA GLY A 99 10.62 2.96 6.03
C GLY A 99 10.87 1.44 6.11
N SER A 100 11.61 0.98 7.13
CA SER A 100 11.90 -0.45 7.35
C SER A 100 10.64 -1.29 7.47
N ASN A 101 9.60 -0.78 8.14
CA ASN A 101 8.30 -1.43 8.27
C ASN A 101 7.63 -1.69 6.91
N ILE A 102 7.83 -0.81 5.92
CA ILE A 102 7.23 -0.96 4.58
C ILE A 102 7.94 -2.07 3.81
N SER A 103 9.27 -2.17 3.95
CA SER A 103 10.06 -3.26 3.35
C SER A 103 9.61 -4.63 3.85
N PHE A 104 9.30 -4.75 5.14
CA PHE A 104 8.74 -5.97 5.73
C PHE A 104 7.43 -6.40 5.04
N PHE A 105 6.53 -5.45 4.75
CA PHE A 105 5.28 -5.75 4.04
C PHE A 105 5.48 -6.22 2.59
N ILE A 106 6.60 -5.89 1.93
CA ILE A 106 6.92 -6.36 0.59
C ILE A 106 7.31 -7.85 0.58
N TYR A 107 8.02 -8.33 1.60
CA TYR A 107 8.57 -9.70 1.61
C TYR A 107 7.59 -10.80 2.04
N GLY A 108 6.51 -10.46 2.73
CA GLY A 108 5.57 -11.48 3.23
C GLY A 108 4.39 -10.96 4.03
N GLY A 109 4.27 -9.65 4.21
CA GLY A 109 3.11 -9.05 4.86
C GLY A 109 1.94 -8.87 3.90
N THR A 110 1.52 -9.93 3.22
CA THR A 110 0.16 -9.99 2.66
C THR A 110 -0.81 -9.97 3.85
N ALA A 111 -1.11 -8.79 4.38
CA ALA A 111 -2.34 -8.58 5.12
C ALA A 111 -3.48 -8.52 4.10
N LEU A 112 -3.73 -9.66 3.47
CA LEU A 112 -5.05 -9.99 2.95
C LEU A 112 -5.88 -10.31 4.19
N VAL A 113 -6.50 -9.29 4.76
CA VAL A 113 -7.57 -9.51 5.75
C VAL A 113 -8.82 -9.87 4.96
N GLU A 114 -8.85 -11.11 4.46
CA GLU A 114 -10.10 -11.75 4.08
C GLU A 114 -10.65 -12.47 5.31
N GLY A 115 -11.55 -11.80 6.04
CA GLY A 115 -12.44 -12.45 7.00
C GLY A 115 -11.84 -12.80 8.37
N LYS A 116 -12.54 -12.34 9.42
CA LYS A 116 -12.37 -12.66 10.85
C LYS A 116 -10.94 -12.76 11.36
N GLY A 117 -10.43 -11.61 11.81
CA GLY A 117 -9.29 -11.59 12.72
C GLY A 117 -9.59 -12.40 13.97
N GLU A 118 -8.89 -13.52 14.12
CA GLU A 118 -8.56 -14.16 15.38
C GLU A 118 -7.33 -15.05 15.13
N LYS A 119 -6.22 -14.71 15.81
CA LYS A 119 -4.88 -15.34 15.80
C LYS A 119 -4.01 -15.15 14.55
N VAL A 120 -3.23 -14.08 14.61
CA VAL A 120 -1.91 -14.03 13.96
C VAL A 120 -0.98 -14.96 14.74
N THR A 121 -0.61 -16.11 14.17
CA THR A 121 0.52 -16.90 14.66
C THR A 121 1.51 -17.04 13.51
N PRO A 122 2.68 -16.39 13.57
CA PRO A 122 3.74 -16.64 12.61
C PRO A 122 4.18 -18.09 12.75
N LEU A 123 4.12 -18.87 11.66
CA LEU A 123 4.83 -20.13 11.61
C LEU A 123 6.33 -19.83 11.47
N PRO A 124 7.20 -20.46 12.27
CA PRO A 124 8.63 -20.29 12.12
C PRO A 124 9.09 -20.86 10.78
N SER A 125 9.85 -20.07 10.03
CA SER A 125 10.74 -20.60 9.00
C SER A 125 11.91 -21.28 9.71
N LEU A 126 12.23 -22.53 9.31
CA LEU A 126 13.28 -23.39 9.89
C LEU A 126 14.54 -22.66 10.37
#